data_AF-A0A556VCL1-F1
#
_entry.id   AF-A0A556VCL1-F1
#
_cell.length_a   1.000
_cell.length_b   1.000
_cell.length_c   1.000
_cell.angle_alpha   90.00
_cell.angle_beta   90.00
_cell.angle_gamma   90.00
#
_symmetry.space_group_name_H-M   'P 1'
#
loop_
_entity.id
_entity.type
_entity.pdbx_description
1 polymer ?
#
loop_
_entity_poly.entity_id
_entity_poly.type
_entity_poly.pdbx_seq_one_letter_code
_entity_poly.pdbx_strand_id
1 'polypeptide(L)'
;MEEYGACVASNPSTWQQQCHHLKVKVAQCTSSHPVIRKIRTDCAGEFSEFERCLKENQSSAQACSSHVARFLTCANTVDITGLGNQ
;
A
#
# COMPACT_ATOMS: atom_id res chain seq x y z
N MET A 1 -7.84 6.88 -2.97
CA MET A 1 -7.35 5.85 -2.03
C MET A 1 -8.52 5.11 -1.40
N GLU A 2 -9.56 5.84 -0.97
CA GLU A 2 -10.81 5.28 -0.42
C GLU A 2 -11.55 4.33 -1.36
N GLU A 3 -11.70 4.67 -2.65
CA GLU A 3 -12.35 3.80 -3.64
C GLU A 3 -11.67 2.42 -3.76
N TYR A 4 -10.34 2.39 -3.72
CA TYR A 4 -9.59 1.13 -3.75
C TYR A 4 -9.85 0.30 -2.48
N GLY A 5 -9.82 0.95 -1.30
CA GLY A 5 -10.13 0.28 -0.03
C GLY A 5 -11.55 -0.29 0.00
N ALA A 6 -12.54 0.47 -0.47
CA ALA A 6 -13.92 0.02 -0.58
C ALA A 6 -14.06 -1.17 -1.55
N CYS A 7 -13.40 -1.12 -2.70
CA CYS A 7 -13.43 -2.22 -3.67
C CYS A 7 -12.85 -3.53 -3.09
N VAL A 8 -11.72 -3.44 -2.37
CA VAL A 8 -11.09 -4.60 -1.71
C VAL A 8 -12.00 -5.18 -0.62
N ALA A 9 -12.60 -4.32 0.20
CA ALA A 9 -13.50 -4.73 1.26
C ALA A 9 -14.75 -5.45 0.71
N SER A 10 -15.30 -4.98 -0.41
CA SER A 10 -16.47 -5.58 -1.06
C SER A 10 -16.17 -6.86 -1.84
N ASN A 11 -14.92 -7.11 -2.23
CA ASN A 11 -14.52 -8.24 -3.08
C ASN A 11 -13.36 -9.06 -2.50
N PRO A 12 -13.46 -9.58 -1.26
CA PRO A 12 -12.32 -10.14 -0.53
C PRO A 12 -11.61 -11.32 -1.22
N SER A 13 -12.30 -12.06 -2.09
CA SER A 13 -11.73 -13.21 -2.82
C SER A 13 -11.31 -12.91 -4.27
N THR A 14 -11.74 -11.78 -4.84
CA THR A 14 -11.54 -11.45 -6.27
C THR A 14 -10.96 -10.05 -6.50
N TRP A 15 -10.66 -9.32 -5.44
CA TRP A 15 -10.19 -7.93 -5.49
C TRP A 15 -8.93 -7.74 -6.34
N GLN A 16 -8.03 -8.73 -6.40
CA GLN A 16 -6.80 -8.61 -7.20
C GLN A 16 -7.09 -8.33 -8.67
N GLN A 17 -8.16 -8.94 -9.21
CA GLN A 17 -8.59 -8.73 -10.59
C GLN A 17 -9.60 -7.57 -10.67
N GLN A 18 -10.64 -7.58 -9.84
CA GLN A 18 -11.73 -6.60 -9.92
C GLN A 18 -11.27 -5.16 -9.60
N CYS A 19 -10.38 -5.02 -8.62
CA CYS A 19 -9.87 -3.72 -8.16
C CYS A 19 -8.53 -3.35 -8.81
N HIS A 20 -8.06 -4.11 -9.81
CA HIS A 20 -6.76 -3.88 -10.46
C HIS A 20 -6.63 -2.45 -11.01
N HIS A 21 -7.66 -1.96 -11.70
CA HIS A 21 -7.67 -0.61 -12.26
C HIS A 21 -7.52 0.48 -11.19
N LEU A 22 -8.13 0.29 -10.02
CA LEU A 22 -7.97 1.18 -8.86
C LEU A 22 -6.59 1.06 -8.24
N LYS A 23 -6.02 -0.16 -8.15
CA LYS A 23 -4.62 -0.37 -7.72
C LYS A 23 -3.65 0.42 -8.60
N VAL A 24 -3.82 0.37 -9.93
CA VAL A 24 -2.99 1.13 -10.87
C VAL A 24 -3.14 2.63 -10.67
N LYS A 25 -4.37 3.16 -10.52
CA LYS A 25 -4.60 4.58 -10.22
C LYS A 25 -3.92 5.03 -8.93
N VAL A 26 -4.02 4.24 -7.86
CA VAL A 26 -3.35 4.50 -6.59
C VAL A 26 -1.82 4.48 -6.77
N ALA A 27 -1.28 3.50 -7.51
CA ALA A 27 0.14 3.41 -7.80
C ALA A 27 0.67 4.62 -8.59
N GLN A 28 -0.11 5.15 -9.54
CA GLN A 28 0.25 6.35 -10.30
C GLN A 28 0.30 7.60 -9.40
N CYS A 29 -0.75 7.82 -8.60
CA CYS A 29 -0.83 8.95 -7.67
C CYS A 29 0.31 8.93 -6.62
N THR A 30 0.61 7.74 -6.08
CA THR A 30 1.67 7.57 -5.08
C THR A 30 3.07 7.69 -5.67
N SER A 31 3.24 7.49 -6.98
CA SER A 31 4.54 7.61 -7.66
C SER A 31 4.90 9.06 -8.01
N SER A 32 3.92 9.95 -8.20
CA SER A 32 4.16 11.36 -8.51
C SER A 32 4.44 12.21 -7.27
N HIS A 33 4.05 11.76 -6.08
CA HIS A 33 4.21 12.54 -4.86
C HIS A 33 5.58 12.28 -4.19
N PRO A 34 6.44 13.29 -4.00
CA PRO A 34 7.82 13.11 -3.53
C PRO A 34 7.89 12.48 -2.13
N VAL A 35 7.01 12.91 -1.21
CA VAL A 35 6.87 12.31 0.12
C VAL A 35 6.51 10.81 0.05
N ILE A 36 5.51 10.44 -0.75
CA ILE A 36 5.07 9.05 -0.85
C ILE A 36 6.14 8.19 -1.54
N ARG A 37 6.86 8.74 -2.53
CA ARG A 37 7.99 8.06 -3.16
C ARG A 37 9.11 7.78 -2.17
N LYS A 38 9.43 8.71 -1.26
CA LYS A 38 10.41 8.51 -0.18
C LYS A 38 9.97 7.39 0.76
N ILE A 39 8.73 7.44 1.26
CA ILE A 39 8.17 6.40 2.13
C ILE A 39 8.23 5.02 1.46
N ARG A 40 7.82 4.92 0.19
CA ARG A 40 7.86 3.66 -0.55
C ARG A 40 9.28 3.11 -0.71
N THR A 41 10.28 3.99 -0.80
CA THR A 41 11.69 3.59 -0.95
C THR A 41 12.26 3.13 0.38
N ASP A 42 12.08 3.92 1.43
CA ASP A 42 12.66 3.65 2.76
C ASP A 42 11.96 2.47 3.46
N CYS A 43 10.65 2.30 3.23
CA CYS A 43 9.83 1.23 3.80
C CYS A 43 9.54 0.09 2.81
N ALA A 44 10.32 -0.03 1.74
CA ALA A 44 10.12 -1.02 0.68
C ALA A 44 10.09 -2.47 1.21
N GLY A 45 10.86 -2.76 2.26
CA GLY A 45 10.92 -4.09 2.89
C GLY A 45 9.58 -4.50 3.52
N GLU A 46 9.03 -3.66 4.40
CA GLU A 46 7.72 -3.93 5.03
C GLU A 46 6.59 -4.00 4.00
N PHE A 47 6.65 -3.16 2.97
CA PHE A 47 5.67 -3.19 1.88
C PHE A 47 5.76 -4.50 1.06
N SER A 48 6.97 -4.99 0.80
CA SER A 48 7.18 -6.24 0.05
C SER A 48 6.65 -7.46 0.82
N GLU A 49 6.79 -7.47 2.15
CA GLU A 49 6.23 -8.52 3.00
C GLU A 49 4.70 -8.52 2.99
N PHE A 50 4.08 -7.33 2.99
CA PHE A 50 2.65 -7.20 2.80
C PHE A 50 2.20 -7.76 1.43
N GLU A 51 2.87 -7.39 0.34
CA GLU A 51 2.54 -7.90 -0.99
C GLU A 51 2.73 -9.42 -1.11
N ARG A 52 3.79 -9.96 -0.48
CA ARG A 52 4.03 -11.40 -0.40
C ARG A 52 2.90 -12.12 0.33
N CYS A 53 2.51 -11.62 1.50
CA CYS A 53 1.40 -12.19 2.26
C CYS A 53 0.09 -12.18 1.43
N LEU A 54 -0.21 -11.10 0.73
CA LEU A 54 -1.41 -11.00 -0.11
C LEU A 54 -1.38 -11.97 -1.30
N LYS A 55 -0.21 -12.25 -1.86
CA LYS A 55 -0.05 -13.24 -2.94
C LYS A 55 -0.30 -14.66 -2.45
N GLU A 56 0.10 -14.95 -1.21
CA GLU A 56 -0.10 -16.24 -0.55
C GLU A 56 -1.54 -16.41 -0.01
N ASN A 57 -2.20 -15.31 0.39
CA ASN A 57 -3.51 -15.32 1.05
C ASN A 57 -4.58 -14.57 0.24
N GLN A 58 -4.72 -14.90 -1.04
CA GLN A 58 -5.62 -14.18 -1.97
C GLN A 58 -7.10 -14.17 -1.53
N SER A 59 -7.53 -15.20 -0.79
CA SER A 59 -8.88 -15.34 -0.26
C SER A 59 -9.10 -14.64 1.09
N SER A 60 -8.05 -14.12 1.72
CA SER A 60 -8.13 -13.48 3.04
C SER A 60 -7.10 -12.36 3.19
N ALA A 61 -7.38 -11.20 2.59
CA ALA A 61 -6.53 -10.02 2.73
C ALA A 61 -6.41 -9.54 4.20
N GLN A 62 -7.42 -9.81 5.05
CA GLN A 62 -7.36 -9.43 6.47
C GLN A 62 -6.23 -10.12 7.24
N ALA A 63 -5.83 -11.33 6.83
CA ALA A 63 -4.71 -12.06 7.43
C ALA A 63 -3.38 -11.29 7.33
N CYS A 64 -3.26 -10.38 6.37
CA CYS A 64 -2.06 -9.59 6.12
C CYS A 64 -2.05 -8.22 6.80
N SER A 65 -3.06 -7.90 7.62
CA SER A 65 -3.22 -6.59 8.28
C SER A 65 -2.03 -6.21 9.18
N SER A 66 -1.35 -7.19 9.79
CA SER A 66 -0.14 -6.96 10.60
C SER A 66 1.02 -6.39 9.78
N HIS A 67 1.21 -6.83 8.54
CA HIS A 67 2.22 -6.28 7.63
C HIS A 67 1.91 -4.84 7.24
N VAL A 68 0.63 -4.50 7.05
CA VAL A 68 0.21 -3.10 6.82
C VAL A 68 0.54 -2.23 8.02
N ALA A 69 0.27 -2.68 9.24
CA ALA A 69 0.58 -1.93 10.45
C ALA A 69 2.09 -1.65 10.60
N ARG A 70 2.95 -2.62 10.24
CA ARG A 70 4.41 -2.44 10.22
C ARG A 70 4.85 -1.44 9.17
N PHE A 71 4.29 -1.50 7.96
CA PHE A 71 4.56 -0.52 6.92
C PHE A 71 4.17 0.90 7.37
N LEU A 72 3.00 1.08 7.99
CA LEU A 72 2.57 2.37 8.53
C LEU A 72 3.47 2.86 9.67
N THR A 73 3.95 1.96 10.51
CA THR A 73 4.91 2.29 11.58
C THR A 73 6.21 2.81 10.96
N CYS A 74 6.75 2.13 9.94
CA CYS A 74 7.90 2.62 9.20
C CYS A 74 7.64 4.01 8.58
N ALA A 75 6.50 4.18 7.90
CA ALA A 75 6.14 5.44 7.24
C ALA A 75 6.12 6.64 8.21
N ASN A 76 5.69 6.43 9.46
CA ASN A 76 5.70 7.45 10.51
C ASN A 76 7.11 7.81 11.03
N THR A 77 8.12 7.01 10.72
CA THR A 77 9.53 7.24 11.11
C THR A 77 10.39 7.79 9.97
N VAL A 78 9.87 7.82 8.74
CA VAL A 78 10.60 8.35 7.59
C VAL A 78 10.81 9.84 7.77
N ASP A 79 12.07 10.27 7.67
CA ASP A 79 12.41 11.68 7.67
C ASP A 79 11.97 12.34 6.35
N ILE A 80 10.94 13.18 6.47
CA ILE A 80 10.36 13.97 5.36
C ILE A 80 10.68 15.46 5.47
N THR A 81 11.50 15.86 6.45
CA THR A 81 11.76 17.26 6.81
C THR A 81 12.41 18.05 5.66
N GLY A 82 13.10 17.37 4.74
CA GLY A 82 13.69 17.97 3.53
C GLY A 82 12.79 17.98 2.28
N LEU A 83 11.57 17.44 2.35
CA LEU A 83 10.70 17.25 1.17
C LEU A 83 9.48 18.20 1.13
N GLY A 84 9.26 19.00 2.18
CA GLY A 84 8.10 19.90 2.31
C GLY A 84 8.24 21.29 1.67
N ASN A 85 9.36 21.59 1.01
CA ASN A 85 9.65 22.93 0.44
C ASN A 85 9.67 22.95 -1.10
N GLN A 86 8.81 22.19 -1.78
CA GLN A 86 8.67 22.22 -3.24
C GLN A 86 7.23 22.45 -3.67
#